data_AF-V3YWP9-F1
#
_entry.id   AF-V3YWP9-F1
#
_cell.length_a   1.000
_cell.length_b   1.000
_cell.length_c   1.000
_cell.angle_alpha   90.00
_cell.angle_beta   90.00
_cell.angle_gamma   90.00
#
_symmetry.space_group_name_H-M   'P 1'
#
loop_
_entity.id
_entity.type
_entity.pdbx_description
1 polymer ?
#
loop_
_entity_poly.entity_id
_entity_poly.type
_entity_poly.pdbx_seq_one_letter_code
_entity_poly.pdbx_strand_id
1 'polypeptide(L)'
;MALRPTSVVQIAKITFILVLVLLGAFLFFNNELNYSLKHMPNVLFKTINHTKKLQAQFPLATCNIGVKLQEYEYSDITKCVQGYAKLEKSNINSGKMEHQRVMIHKPYLTRNDSLMIEIGGYKGVDVDRLRSKGIRPKYIMLEPVPLFFDLLVKKFKKDDKITVLNFGLGCEDKILTIPIQTDATSLFRQEIQKGTETTEIKIRKSIDFFDEVGVTKKNVDLLHINCEGCEFELLEDLISTGYIKYFNHIQFQFHMHLPQIHKEECRYCQIMQLLRRTHTPMFQYRHTWQAWKKNDL
;
A
#
# COMPACT_ATOMS: atom_id res chain seq x y z
N MET A 1 59.80 20.19 30.31
CA MET A 1 58.90 21.33 30.55
C MET A 1 57.56 20.77 31.02
N ALA A 2 57.28 20.92 32.31
CA ALA A 2 56.13 20.30 32.98
C ALA A 2 54.81 20.89 32.46
N LEU A 3 53.88 20.01 32.06
CA LEU A 3 52.49 20.38 31.81
C LEU A 3 51.87 20.81 33.15
N ARG A 4 51.41 22.07 33.21
CA ARG A 4 50.80 22.68 34.39
C ARG A 4 49.58 21.87 34.86
N PRO A 5 49.36 21.71 36.18
CA PRO A 5 48.26 20.91 36.75
C PRO A 5 46.86 21.55 36.57
N THR A 6 46.73 22.60 35.77
CA THR A 6 45.50 23.38 35.60
C THR A 6 44.54 22.80 34.55
N SER A 7 45.02 22.01 33.59
CA SER A 7 44.18 21.49 32.49
C SER A 7 43.36 20.25 32.85
N VAL A 8 43.88 19.35 33.70
CA VAL A 8 43.18 18.11 34.09
C VAL A 8 41.98 18.40 35.01
N VAL A 9 42.12 19.37 35.93
CA VAL A 9 41.03 19.80 36.83
C VAL A 9 39.94 20.56 36.07
N GLN A 10 40.30 21.32 35.03
CA GLN A 10 39.35 22.05 34.19
C GLN A 10 38.54 21.11 33.30
N ILE A 11 39.19 20.10 32.70
CA ILE A 11 38.52 19.08 31.90
C ILE A 11 37.60 18.23 32.79
N ALA A 12 38.04 17.80 33.97
CA ALA A 12 37.19 17.05 34.90
C ALA A 12 35.94 17.84 35.36
N LYS A 13 36.07 19.16 35.59
CA LYS A 13 34.94 20.04 35.92
C LYS A 13 33.96 20.22 34.74
N ILE A 14 34.47 20.35 33.51
CA ILE A 14 33.63 20.45 32.30
C ILE A 14 32.89 19.14 32.04
N THR A 15 33.55 17.99 32.18
CA THR A 15 32.92 16.67 32.00
C THR A 15 31.86 16.41 33.07
N PHE A 16 32.10 16.80 34.33
CA PHE A 16 31.13 16.66 35.41
C PHE A 16 29.88 17.56 35.21
N ILE A 17 30.08 18.79 34.73
CA ILE A 17 28.97 19.69 34.37
C ILE A 17 28.18 19.14 33.19
N LEU A 18 28.82 18.60 32.16
CA LEU A 18 28.14 18.00 31.00
C LEU A 18 27.32 16.76 31.39
N VAL A 19 27.85 15.91 32.29
CA VAL A 19 27.12 14.74 32.81
C VAL A 19 25.92 15.18 33.65
N LEU A 20 26.05 16.22 34.48
CA LEU A 20 24.93 16.79 35.25
C LEU A 20 23.88 17.48 34.37
N VAL A 21 24.29 18.13 33.28
CA VAL A 21 23.35 18.73 32.31
C VAL A 21 22.64 17.64 31.51
N LEU A 22 23.32 16.54 31.14
CA LEU A 22 22.69 15.40 30.47
C LEU A 22 21.75 14.63 31.39
N LEU A 23 22.12 14.39 32.66
CA LEU A 23 21.23 13.81 33.67
C LEU A 23 20.06 14.73 34.00
N GLY A 24 20.32 16.04 34.10
CA GLY A 24 19.30 17.06 34.30
C GLY A 24 18.32 17.11 33.13
N ALA A 25 18.80 17.09 31.88
CA ALA A 25 17.98 17.02 30.68
C ALA A 25 17.22 15.69 30.57
N PHE A 26 17.84 14.55 30.93
CA PHE A 26 17.15 13.25 30.94
C PHE A 26 16.06 13.19 32.00
N LEU A 27 16.29 13.78 33.18
CA LEU A 27 15.28 13.95 34.22
C LEU A 27 14.21 14.97 33.83
N PHE A 28 14.56 16.05 33.12
CA PHE A 28 13.61 17.05 32.61
C PHE A 28 12.73 16.49 31.49
N PHE A 29 13.31 15.74 30.54
CA PHE A 29 12.57 15.05 29.49
C PHE A 29 11.72 13.90 30.04
N ASN A 30 12.21 13.13 31.02
CA ASN A 30 11.37 12.13 31.70
C ASN A 30 10.28 12.79 32.55
N ASN A 31 10.54 13.95 33.18
CA ASN A 31 9.49 14.69 33.88
C ASN A 31 8.51 15.31 32.89
N GLU A 32 8.91 15.87 31.76
CA GLU A 32 8.00 16.40 30.74
C GLU A 32 7.19 15.28 30.06
N LEU A 33 7.78 14.11 29.78
CA LEU A 33 7.02 12.94 29.33
C LEU A 33 6.05 12.44 30.42
N ASN A 34 6.48 12.36 31.68
CA ASN A 34 5.61 11.96 32.79
C ASN A 34 4.57 13.03 33.15
N TYR A 35 4.86 14.31 32.93
CA TYR A 35 3.97 15.45 33.16
C TYR A 35 2.97 15.55 32.02
N SER A 36 3.40 15.35 30.77
CA SER A 36 2.55 15.21 29.59
C SER A 36 1.63 13.98 29.69
N LEU A 37 2.11 12.86 30.23
CA LEU A 37 1.29 11.69 30.56
C LEU A 37 0.33 11.94 31.75
N LYS A 38 0.76 12.66 32.80
CA LYS A 38 -0.10 13.07 33.93
C LYS A 38 -1.16 14.11 33.55
N HIS A 39 -0.90 14.93 32.54
CA HIS A 39 -1.79 15.97 32.04
C HIS A 39 -2.45 15.61 30.71
N MET A 40 -2.38 14.35 30.27
CA MET A 40 -3.27 13.89 29.21
C MET A 40 -4.72 14.06 29.68
N PRO A 41 -5.57 14.76 28.93
CA PRO A 41 -6.96 14.95 29.32
C PRO A 41 -7.60 13.58 29.56
N ASN A 42 -8.38 13.43 30.65
CA ASN A 42 -9.02 12.17 31.05
C ASN A 42 -9.72 11.42 29.89
N VAL A 43 -10.20 12.15 28.89
CA VAL A 43 -10.81 11.63 27.67
C VAL A 43 -9.81 10.85 26.79
N LEU A 44 -8.58 11.36 26.60
CA LEU A 44 -7.55 10.72 25.80
C LEU A 44 -7.06 9.42 26.46
N PHE A 45 -6.83 9.46 27.78
CA PHE A 45 -6.46 8.28 28.56
C PHE A 45 -7.57 7.21 28.55
N LYS A 46 -8.83 7.61 28.73
CA LYS A 46 -10.00 6.71 28.62
C LYS A 46 -10.11 6.08 27.22
N THR A 47 -9.82 6.85 26.17
CA THR A 47 -9.86 6.37 24.77
C THR A 47 -8.74 5.38 24.45
N ILE A 48 -7.53 5.60 24.97
CA ILE A 48 -6.40 4.67 24.83
C ILE A 48 -6.72 3.35 25.52
N ASN A 49 -7.24 3.40 26.75
CA ASN A 49 -7.62 2.20 27.50
C ASN A 49 -8.77 1.43 26.81
N HIS A 50 -9.73 2.15 26.23
CA HIS A 50 -10.82 1.53 25.47
C HIS A 50 -10.31 0.81 24.21
N THR A 51 -9.44 1.46 23.43
CA THR A 51 -8.84 0.85 22.22
C THR A 51 -8.04 -0.40 22.58
N LYS A 52 -7.23 -0.34 23.63
CA LYS A 52 -6.46 -1.51 24.12
C LYS A 52 -7.39 -2.65 24.55
N LYS A 53 -8.50 -2.34 25.22
CA LYS A 53 -9.51 -3.33 25.61
C LYS A 53 -10.15 -4.00 24.39
N LEU A 54 -10.51 -3.22 23.36
CA LEU A 54 -11.05 -3.77 22.10
C LEU A 54 -10.03 -4.64 21.37
N GLN A 55 -8.77 -4.22 21.29
CA GLN A 55 -7.70 -5.03 20.68
C GLN A 55 -7.48 -6.35 21.45
N ALA A 56 -7.56 -6.32 22.78
CA ALA A 56 -7.49 -7.54 23.60
C ALA A 56 -8.71 -8.45 23.41
N GLN A 57 -9.91 -7.87 23.21
CA GLN A 57 -11.14 -8.62 22.97
C GLN A 57 -11.20 -9.23 21.56
N PHE A 58 -10.59 -8.57 20.56
CA PHE A 58 -10.61 -8.97 19.15
C PHE A 58 -9.19 -9.13 18.58
N PRO A 59 -8.39 -10.10 19.07
CA PRO A 59 -6.99 -10.24 18.67
C PRO A 59 -6.81 -10.56 17.18
N LEU A 60 -7.81 -11.15 16.52
CA LEU A 60 -7.80 -11.43 15.08
C LEU A 60 -7.93 -10.17 14.21
N ALA A 61 -8.33 -9.04 14.79
CA ALA A 61 -8.55 -7.77 14.10
C ALA A 61 -7.44 -6.73 14.37
N THR A 62 -6.23 -7.17 14.77
CA THR A 62 -5.15 -6.28 15.21
C THR A 62 -3.98 -6.18 14.22
N CYS A 63 -4.25 -6.11 12.92
CA CYS A 63 -3.26 -5.67 11.94
C CYS A 63 -3.23 -4.12 11.92
N ASN A 64 -2.03 -3.54 11.82
CA ASN A 64 -1.87 -2.10 11.91
C ASN A 64 -1.79 -1.49 10.52
N ILE A 65 -2.90 -0.93 10.04
CA ILE A 65 -2.98 -0.14 8.80
C ILE A 65 -2.81 1.37 9.09
N GLY A 66 -2.55 1.77 10.34
CA GLY A 66 -2.40 3.18 10.70
C GLY A 66 -3.72 3.98 10.73
N VAL A 67 -4.87 3.31 10.63
CA VAL A 67 -6.21 3.92 10.76
C VAL A 67 -6.90 3.42 12.01
N LYS A 68 -7.49 4.36 12.77
CA LYS A 68 -8.33 4.02 13.92
C LYS A 68 -9.62 3.33 13.46
N LEU A 69 -9.85 2.13 13.99
CA LEU A 69 -11.07 1.38 13.78
C LEU A 69 -12.20 1.90 14.68
N GLN A 70 -13.42 1.85 14.17
CA GLN A 70 -14.67 1.99 14.92
C GLN A 70 -14.97 0.66 15.62
N GLU A 71 -15.70 0.72 16.73
CA GLU A 71 -15.92 -0.46 17.57
C GLU A 71 -16.56 -1.65 16.84
N TYR A 72 -17.57 -1.40 16.00
CA TYR A 72 -18.22 -2.46 15.23
C TYR A 72 -17.29 -3.12 14.21
N GLU A 73 -16.28 -2.39 13.69
CA GLU A 73 -15.37 -2.90 12.67
C GLU A 73 -14.48 -4.02 13.23
N TYR A 74 -14.12 -3.99 14.52
CA TYR A 74 -13.37 -5.08 15.14
C TYR A 74 -14.13 -6.42 15.06
N SER A 75 -15.44 -6.40 15.29
CA SER A 75 -16.29 -7.59 15.19
C SER A 75 -16.38 -8.09 13.75
N ASP A 76 -16.61 -7.19 12.79
CA ASP A 76 -16.73 -7.53 11.37
C ASP A 76 -15.43 -8.11 10.80
N ILE A 77 -14.28 -7.50 11.14
CA ILE A 77 -12.96 -8.00 10.74
C ILE A 77 -12.72 -9.38 11.35
N THR A 78 -13.02 -9.57 12.64
CA THR A 78 -12.86 -10.87 13.31
C THR A 78 -13.67 -11.97 12.61
N LYS A 79 -14.95 -11.70 12.27
CA LYS A 79 -15.80 -12.64 11.52
C LYS A 79 -15.25 -12.94 10.14
N CYS A 80 -14.73 -11.93 9.45
CA CYS A 80 -14.09 -12.10 8.14
C CYS A 80 -12.87 -13.02 8.24
N VAL A 81 -11.98 -12.79 9.22
CA VAL A 81 -10.78 -13.60 9.44
C VAL A 81 -11.14 -15.06 9.76
N GLN A 82 -12.13 -15.29 10.62
CA GLN A 82 -12.62 -16.64 10.93
C GLN A 82 -13.20 -17.37 9.71
N GLY A 83 -13.80 -16.63 8.77
CA GLY A 83 -14.37 -17.17 7.53
C GLY A 83 -13.39 -17.22 6.36
N TYR A 84 -12.17 -16.73 6.51
CA TYR A 84 -11.26 -16.41 5.41
C TYR A 84 -10.93 -17.60 4.51
N ALA A 85 -10.60 -18.77 5.08
CA ALA A 85 -10.30 -19.98 4.31
C ALA A 85 -11.48 -20.48 3.45
N LYS A 86 -12.73 -20.10 3.77
CA LYS A 86 -13.90 -20.44 2.97
C LYS A 86 -14.09 -19.50 1.79
N LEU A 87 -13.49 -18.30 1.81
CA LEU A 87 -13.58 -17.31 0.75
C LEU A 87 -12.86 -17.74 -0.53
N GLU A 88 -11.82 -18.56 -0.37
CA GLU A 88 -10.99 -19.10 -1.47
C GLU A 88 -11.77 -20.08 -2.36
N LYS A 89 -12.76 -20.79 -1.79
CA LYS A 89 -13.41 -21.95 -2.41
C LYS A 89 -14.67 -21.60 -3.20
N SER A 90 -14.54 -20.72 -4.19
CA SER A 90 -15.65 -20.48 -5.14
C SER A 90 -15.33 -21.01 -6.53
N ASN A 91 -16.31 -21.68 -7.15
CA ASN A 91 -16.24 -22.09 -8.56
C ASN A 91 -16.37 -20.85 -9.45
N ILE A 92 -15.28 -20.11 -9.61
CA ILE A 92 -15.23 -18.91 -10.44
C ILE A 92 -15.15 -19.36 -11.90
N ASN A 93 -16.15 -18.98 -12.71
CA ASN A 93 -16.03 -19.08 -14.15
C ASN A 93 -15.06 -17.99 -14.64
N SER A 94 -13.82 -18.39 -14.97
CA SER A 94 -12.75 -17.48 -15.37
C SER A 94 -13.13 -16.60 -16.56
N GLY A 95 -13.77 -17.16 -17.59
CA GLY A 95 -14.22 -16.40 -18.75
C GLY A 95 -15.24 -15.31 -18.40
N LYS A 96 -16.21 -15.63 -17.52
CA LYS A 96 -17.19 -14.65 -17.02
C LYS A 96 -16.53 -13.56 -16.19
N MET A 97 -15.62 -13.92 -15.30
CA MET A 97 -14.85 -12.98 -14.48
C MET A 97 -14.01 -12.03 -15.36
N GLU A 98 -13.24 -12.59 -16.30
CA GLU A 98 -12.42 -11.82 -17.24
C GLU A 98 -13.26 -10.86 -18.09
N HIS A 99 -14.43 -11.31 -18.56
CA HIS A 99 -15.35 -10.43 -19.26
C HIS A 99 -15.88 -9.31 -18.37
N GLN A 100 -16.31 -9.63 -17.15
CA GLN A 100 -16.87 -8.67 -16.21
C GLN A 100 -15.87 -7.60 -15.79
N ARG A 101 -14.64 -7.98 -15.41
CA ARG A 101 -13.59 -7.05 -14.96
C ARG A 101 -13.12 -6.07 -16.03
N VAL A 102 -13.42 -6.32 -17.31
CA VAL A 102 -13.13 -5.40 -18.41
C VAL A 102 -14.36 -4.54 -18.71
N MET A 103 -15.51 -5.17 -18.88
CA MET A 103 -16.72 -4.49 -19.37
C MET A 103 -17.34 -3.54 -18.36
N ILE A 104 -17.16 -3.79 -17.06
CA ILE A 104 -17.74 -2.95 -16.01
C ILE A 104 -17.23 -1.50 -16.02
N HIS A 105 -16.05 -1.28 -16.61
CA HIS A 105 -15.42 0.04 -16.69
C HIS A 105 -15.84 0.85 -17.93
N LYS A 106 -16.49 0.21 -18.91
CA LYS A 106 -16.86 0.84 -20.19
C LYS A 106 -17.67 2.14 -20.04
N PRO A 107 -18.64 2.26 -19.11
CA PRO A 107 -19.48 3.46 -19.01
C PRO A 107 -18.72 4.75 -18.69
N TYR A 108 -17.52 4.68 -18.10
CA TYR A 108 -16.76 5.87 -17.68
C TYR A 108 -15.35 5.97 -18.28
N LEU A 109 -14.73 4.86 -18.71
CA LEU A 109 -13.41 4.88 -19.36
C LEU A 109 -13.45 5.13 -20.88
N THR A 110 -14.63 5.43 -21.44
CA THR A 110 -14.78 5.78 -22.86
C THR A 110 -14.81 7.30 -23.09
N ARG A 111 -14.81 8.12 -22.03
CA ARG A 111 -14.64 9.57 -22.17
C ARG A 111 -13.22 9.90 -22.62
N ASN A 112 -13.08 10.89 -23.49
CA ASN A 112 -11.76 11.31 -24.03
C ASN A 112 -10.80 11.85 -22.95
N ASP A 113 -11.32 12.30 -21.82
CA ASP A 113 -10.57 12.84 -20.70
C ASP A 113 -10.37 11.84 -19.56
N SER A 114 -10.91 10.62 -19.67
CA SER A 114 -10.81 9.63 -18.61
C SER A 114 -9.35 9.19 -18.38
N LEU A 115 -8.96 9.08 -17.11
CA LEU A 115 -7.61 8.70 -16.69
C LEU A 115 -7.64 7.36 -15.95
N MET A 116 -6.82 6.44 -16.44
CA MET A 116 -6.54 5.16 -15.79
C MET A 116 -5.06 5.11 -15.39
N ILE A 117 -4.80 4.70 -14.16
CA ILE A 117 -3.45 4.37 -13.68
C ILE A 117 -3.40 2.86 -13.47
N GLU A 118 -2.45 2.18 -14.10
CA GLU A 118 -2.21 0.75 -13.92
C GLU A 118 -0.87 0.50 -13.25
N ILE A 119 -0.89 -0.34 -12.22
CA ILE A 119 0.26 -0.74 -11.43
C ILE A 119 0.50 -2.22 -11.67
N GLY A 120 1.62 -2.53 -12.34
CA GLY A 120 1.96 -3.88 -12.83
C GLY A 120 1.50 -4.10 -14.27
N GLY A 121 2.09 -3.36 -15.21
CA GLY A 121 1.71 -3.40 -16.63
C GLY A 121 2.06 -4.70 -17.36
N TYR A 122 3.07 -5.45 -16.89
CA TYR A 122 3.59 -6.68 -17.47
C TYR A 122 3.76 -6.57 -19.01
N LYS A 123 3.11 -7.45 -19.78
CA LYS A 123 3.12 -7.45 -21.27
C LYS A 123 2.01 -6.57 -21.88
N GLY A 124 1.28 -5.83 -21.04
CA GLY A 124 0.19 -4.95 -21.45
C GLY A 124 -1.06 -5.71 -21.88
N VAL A 125 -1.35 -6.84 -21.21
CA VAL A 125 -2.49 -7.70 -21.58
C VAL A 125 -3.82 -7.05 -21.21
N ASP A 126 -3.88 -6.33 -20.08
CA ASP A 126 -5.12 -5.72 -19.62
C ASP A 126 -5.52 -4.50 -20.45
N VAL A 127 -4.56 -3.67 -20.85
CA VAL A 127 -4.81 -2.60 -21.81
C VAL A 127 -5.24 -3.13 -23.19
N ASP A 128 -4.71 -4.26 -23.66
CA ASP A 128 -5.15 -4.90 -24.90
C ASP A 128 -6.60 -5.37 -24.79
N ARG A 129 -6.97 -5.99 -23.66
CA ARG A 129 -8.34 -6.44 -23.38
C ARG A 129 -9.31 -5.26 -23.37
N LEU A 130 -8.99 -4.17 -22.68
CA LEU A 130 -9.80 -2.94 -22.68
C LEU A 130 -9.97 -2.39 -24.10
N ARG A 131 -8.88 -2.28 -24.86
CA ARG A 131 -8.90 -1.80 -26.25
C ARG A 131 -9.76 -2.66 -27.16
N SER A 132 -9.73 -3.99 -26.99
CA SER A 132 -10.57 -4.93 -27.76
C SER A 132 -12.07 -4.69 -27.54
N LYS A 133 -12.45 -4.03 -26.44
CA LYS A 133 -13.83 -3.66 -26.11
C LYS A 133 -14.18 -2.21 -26.42
N GLY A 134 -13.27 -1.49 -27.09
CA GLY A 134 -13.43 -0.08 -27.45
C GLY A 134 -13.16 0.89 -26.30
N ILE A 135 -12.49 0.44 -25.24
CA ILE A 135 -12.16 1.27 -24.07
C ILE A 135 -10.74 1.82 -24.25
N ARG A 136 -10.60 3.16 -24.31
CA ARG A 136 -9.34 3.84 -24.67
C ARG A 136 -9.12 5.12 -23.84
N PRO A 137 -9.00 5.01 -22.51
CA PRO A 137 -8.70 6.14 -21.63
C PRO A 137 -7.27 6.64 -21.87
N LYS A 138 -6.94 7.79 -21.28
CA LYS A 138 -5.54 8.15 -21.01
C LYS A 138 -4.98 7.19 -19.96
N TYR A 139 -3.73 6.79 -20.12
CA TYR A 139 -3.13 5.69 -19.41
C TYR A 139 -1.78 6.08 -18.83
N ILE A 140 -1.59 5.84 -17.54
CA ILE A 140 -0.26 5.85 -16.90
C ILE A 140 -0.01 4.43 -16.42
N MET A 141 0.94 3.74 -17.05
CA MET A 141 1.28 2.35 -16.77
C MET A 141 2.62 2.28 -16.05
N LEU A 142 2.64 1.61 -14.91
CA LEU A 142 3.83 1.40 -14.08
C LEU A 142 4.28 -0.05 -14.21
N GLU A 143 5.51 -0.25 -14.70
CA GLU A 143 6.12 -1.56 -14.83
C GLU A 143 7.58 -1.53 -14.32
N PRO A 144 7.84 -2.09 -13.13
CA PRO A 144 9.17 -2.05 -12.53
C PRO A 144 10.22 -2.88 -13.27
N VAL A 145 9.85 -3.99 -13.90
CA VAL A 145 10.81 -4.93 -14.49
C VAL A 145 11.30 -4.39 -15.83
N PRO A 146 12.62 -4.12 -15.99
CA PRO A 146 13.16 -3.49 -17.20
C PRO A 146 12.78 -4.21 -18.51
N LEU A 147 12.81 -5.55 -18.49
CA LEU A 147 12.42 -6.38 -19.63
C LEU A 147 10.98 -6.09 -20.09
N PHE A 148 10.02 -6.03 -19.16
CA PHE A 148 8.62 -5.78 -19.49
C PHE A 148 8.38 -4.31 -19.84
N PHE A 149 9.05 -3.39 -19.16
CA PHE A 149 9.03 -1.97 -19.50
C PHE A 149 9.47 -1.71 -20.95
N ASP A 150 10.59 -2.28 -21.39
CA ASP A 150 11.10 -2.10 -22.76
C ASP A 150 10.12 -2.66 -23.80
N LEU A 151 9.50 -3.80 -23.50
CA LEU A 151 8.46 -4.39 -24.35
C LEU A 151 7.25 -3.44 -24.48
N LEU A 152 6.79 -2.86 -23.37
CA LEU A 152 5.67 -1.93 -23.33
C LEU A 152 5.96 -0.63 -24.07
N VAL A 153 7.14 -0.04 -23.87
CA VAL A 153 7.58 1.18 -24.58
C VAL A 153 7.60 0.92 -26.09
N LYS A 154 8.16 -0.22 -26.53
CA LYS A 154 8.16 -0.58 -27.94
C LYS A 154 6.74 -0.77 -28.49
N LYS A 155 5.87 -1.44 -27.72
CA LYS A 155 4.48 -1.73 -28.09
C LYS A 155 3.65 -0.45 -28.24
N PHE A 156 3.82 0.51 -27.35
CA PHE A 156 3.01 1.73 -27.29
C PHE A 156 3.70 3.00 -27.80
N LYS A 157 4.87 2.87 -28.45
CA LYS A 157 5.68 4.00 -28.97
C LYS A 157 4.90 5.03 -29.80
N LYS A 158 3.84 4.62 -30.50
CA LYS A 158 3.02 5.48 -31.38
C LYS A 158 1.70 5.93 -30.75
N ASP A 159 1.50 5.65 -29.46
CA ASP A 159 0.24 5.88 -28.76
C ASP A 159 0.41 6.98 -27.71
N ASP A 160 0.00 8.20 -28.05
CA ASP A 160 0.12 9.38 -27.20
C ASP A 160 -0.77 9.33 -25.95
N LYS A 161 -1.72 8.40 -25.89
CA LYS A 161 -2.58 8.19 -24.71
C LYS A 161 -1.92 7.33 -23.65
N ILE A 162 -0.84 6.61 -23.96
CA ILE A 162 -0.18 5.70 -23.01
C ILE A 162 1.19 6.25 -22.64
N THR A 163 1.36 6.54 -21.35
CA THR A 163 2.66 6.77 -20.74
C THR A 163 3.07 5.52 -19.97
N VAL A 164 4.28 5.01 -20.22
CA VAL A 164 4.85 3.87 -19.49
C VAL A 164 5.99 4.38 -18.61
N LEU A 165 6.03 3.96 -17.36
CA LEU A 165 7.00 4.38 -16.35
C LEU A 165 7.71 3.16 -15.74
N ASN A 166 9.03 3.21 -15.62
CA ASN A 166 9.85 2.08 -15.17
C ASN A 166 10.11 2.09 -13.65
N PHE A 167 9.04 1.96 -12.87
CA PHE A 167 9.12 1.74 -11.43
C PHE A 167 7.80 1.13 -10.92
N GLY A 168 7.87 0.44 -9.79
CA GLY A 168 6.72 0.01 -9.01
C GLY A 168 6.40 1.03 -7.91
N LEU A 169 5.29 0.82 -7.20
CA LEU A 169 4.90 1.67 -6.07
C LEU A 169 4.98 0.89 -4.75
N GLY A 170 5.33 1.59 -3.68
CA GLY A 170 5.35 1.08 -2.31
C GLY A 170 5.22 2.22 -1.30
N CYS A 171 5.38 1.92 0.00
CA CYS A 171 5.29 2.92 1.08
C CYS A 171 6.51 3.85 1.17
N GLU A 172 7.63 3.47 0.55
CA GLU A 172 8.89 4.21 0.56
C GLU A 172 9.67 4.00 -0.73
N ASP A 173 10.63 4.89 -0.99
CA ASP A 173 11.58 4.72 -2.09
C ASP A 173 12.59 3.62 -1.72
N LYS A 174 12.70 2.60 -2.57
CA LYS A 174 13.68 1.52 -2.39
C LYS A 174 14.05 0.86 -3.70
N ILE A 175 15.19 0.17 -3.69
CA ILE A 175 15.61 -0.72 -4.77
C ILE A 175 15.42 -2.14 -4.26
N LEU A 176 14.77 -2.99 -5.06
CA LEU A 176 14.64 -4.41 -4.79
C LEU A 176 15.42 -5.20 -5.83
N THR A 177 16.09 -6.26 -5.39
CA THR A 177 16.70 -7.25 -6.27
C THR A 177 15.71 -8.40 -6.45
N ILE A 178 15.35 -8.70 -7.69
CA ILE A 178 14.43 -9.78 -8.06
C ILE A 178 15.11 -10.77 -9.01
N PRO A 179 14.69 -12.05 -9.05
CA PRO A 179 15.20 -12.99 -10.04
C PRO A 179 14.73 -12.59 -11.45
N ILE A 180 15.58 -12.74 -12.47
CA ILE A 180 15.18 -12.58 -13.87
C ILE A 180 14.32 -13.79 -14.23
N GLN A 181 13.00 -13.62 -14.16
CA GLN A 181 12.04 -14.63 -14.57
C GLN A 181 11.16 -14.10 -15.69
N THR A 182 10.77 -15.00 -16.61
CA THR A 182 9.87 -14.68 -17.73
C THR A 182 8.39 -14.64 -17.32
N ASP A 183 8.08 -15.19 -16.15
CA ASP A 183 6.78 -15.16 -15.50
C ASP A 183 6.83 -14.20 -14.31
N ALA A 184 5.94 -13.20 -14.30
CA ALA A 184 5.86 -12.20 -13.23
C ALA A 184 5.32 -12.81 -11.92
N THR A 185 4.53 -13.89 -12.02
CA THR A 185 3.83 -14.50 -10.87
C THR A 185 4.76 -15.21 -9.88
N SER A 186 6.00 -15.45 -10.27
CA SER A 186 7.00 -16.16 -9.46
C SER A 186 8.07 -15.24 -8.87
N LEU A 187 8.06 -13.94 -9.17
CA LEU A 187 9.08 -12.97 -8.72
C LEU A 187 9.25 -12.92 -7.20
N PHE A 188 8.19 -13.21 -6.45
CA PHE A 188 8.19 -13.15 -4.99
C PHE A 188 7.87 -14.49 -4.30
N ARG A 189 7.67 -15.58 -5.05
CA ARG A 189 7.25 -16.87 -4.47
C ARG A 189 8.39 -17.74 -3.96
N GLN A 190 9.64 -17.38 -4.25
CA GLN A 190 10.80 -18.22 -3.94
C GLN A 190 11.99 -17.38 -3.48
N GLU A 191 12.77 -17.91 -2.53
CA GLU A 191 14.09 -17.35 -2.23
C GLU A 191 14.95 -17.41 -3.49
N ILE A 192 15.71 -16.33 -3.74
CA ILE A 192 16.63 -16.26 -4.87
C ILE A 192 17.73 -17.30 -4.64
N GLN A 193 17.68 -18.39 -5.40
CA GLN A 193 18.67 -19.46 -5.30
C GLN A 193 20.04 -18.94 -5.75
N LYS A 194 21.10 -19.43 -5.12
CA LYS A 194 22.48 -19.06 -5.47
C LYS A 194 22.77 -19.38 -6.93
N GLY A 195 23.22 -18.39 -7.70
CA GLY A 195 23.49 -18.52 -9.14
C GLY A 195 22.31 -18.15 -10.04
N THR A 196 21.16 -17.76 -9.49
CA THR A 196 20.05 -17.20 -10.26
C THR A 196 20.43 -15.81 -10.78
N GLU A 197 20.22 -15.55 -12.07
CA GLU A 197 20.37 -14.20 -12.60
C GLU A 197 19.34 -13.28 -11.96
N THR A 198 19.75 -12.06 -11.59
CA THR A 198 18.89 -11.09 -10.92
C THR A 198 18.89 -9.76 -11.66
N THR A 199 17.85 -8.97 -11.43
CA THR A 199 17.75 -7.60 -11.88
C THR A 199 17.27 -6.71 -10.75
N GLU A 200 17.60 -5.43 -10.82
CA GLU A 200 17.14 -4.43 -9.87
C GLU A 200 15.88 -3.76 -10.39
N ILE A 201 14.92 -3.57 -9.49
CA ILE A 201 13.73 -2.77 -9.75
C ILE A 201 13.66 -1.59 -8.79
N LYS A 202 13.12 -0.49 -9.30
CA LYS A 202 12.87 0.73 -8.52
C LYS A 202 11.45 0.69 -7.98
N ILE A 203 11.31 0.91 -6.68
CA ILE A 203 10.05 1.16 -6.02
C ILE A 203 10.04 2.62 -5.59
N ARG A 204 8.99 3.33 -5.95
CA ARG A 204 8.77 4.72 -5.54
C ARG A 204 7.69 4.81 -4.47
N LYS A 205 7.84 5.78 -3.58
CA LYS A 205 6.80 6.11 -2.61
C LYS A 205 5.51 6.52 -3.33
N SER A 206 4.42 5.81 -3.01
CA SER A 206 3.18 5.88 -3.77
C SER A 206 2.55 7.28 -3.76
N ILE A 207 2.54 7.92 -2.59
CA ILE A 207 1.95 9.24 -2.38
C ILE A 207 2.68 10.32 -3.17
N ASP A 208 4.01 10.28 -3.17
CA ASP A 208 4.84 11.26 -3.86
C ASP A 208 4.59 11.18 -5.37
N PHE A 209 4.49 9.96 -5.92
CA PHE A 209 4.10 9.75 -7.30
C PHE A 209 2.68 10.27 -7.61
N PHE A 210 1.69 9.97 -6.75
CA PHE A 210 0.32 10.44 -6.98
C PHE A 210 0.17 11.96 -6.91
N ASP A 211 1.00 12.63 -6.11
CA ASP A 211 1.09 14.09 -6.10
C ASP A 211 1.70 14.64 -7.38
N GLU A 212 2.79 14.03 -7.88
CA GLU A 212 3.43 14.41 -9.15
C GLU A 212 2.47 14.36 -10.34
N VAL A 213 1.67 13.28 -10.43
CA VAL A 213 0.69 13.13 -11.51
C VAL A 213 -0.62 13.89 -11.23
N GLY A 214 -0.74 14.55 -10.08
CA GLY A 214 -1.84 15.45 -9.75
C GLY A 214 -3.17 14.76 -9.46
N VAL A 215 -3.15 13.56 -8.87
CA VAL A 215 -4.36 12.79 -8.52
C VAL A 215 -5.34 13.60 -7.67
N THR A 216 -4.83 14.42 -6.74
CA THR A 216 -5.64 15.27 -5.86
C THR A 216 -6.39 16.40 -6.57
N LYS A 217 -5.98 16.77 -7.80
CA LYS A 217 -6.54 17.89 -8.56
C LYS A 217 -7.63 17.47 -9.55
N LYS A 218 -7.52 16.28 -10.13
CA LYS A 218 -8.43 15.84 -11.22
C LYS A 218 -9.14 14.52 -10.95
N ASN A 219 -8.85 13.86 -9.83
CA ASN A 219 -9.20 12.47 -9.56
C ASN A 219 -8.71 11.52 -10.68
N VAL A 220 -8.81 10.22 -10.41
CA VAL A 220 -8.50 9.16 -11.38
C VAL A 220 -9.75 8.32 -11.58
N ASP A 221 -10.13 8.06 -12.83
CA ASP A 221 -11.35 7.30 -13.11
C ASP A 221 -11.22 5.82 -12.74
N LEU A 222 -10.03 5.23 -12.93
CA LEU A 222 -9.71 3.87 -12.49
C LEU A 222 -8.26 3.75 -12.02
N LEU A 223 -8.06 3.30 -10.78
CA LEU A 223 -6.81 2.70 -10.33
C LEU A 223 -6.88 1.18 -10.51
N HIS A 224 -6.00 0.64 -11.33
CA HIS A 224 -5.88 -0.79 -11.60
C HIS A 224 -4.60 -1.34 -10.97
N ILE A 225 -4.71 -2.34 -10.09
CA ILE A 225 -3.58 -2.85 -9.32
C ILE A 225 -3.45 -4.36 -9.53
N ASN A 226 -2.33 -4.77 -10.12
CA ASN A 226 -2.01 -6.16 -10.41
C ASN A 226 -0.48 -6.32 -10.36
N CYS A 227 0.10 -6.28 -9.16
CA CYS A 227 1.52 -6.01 -8.95
C CYS A 227 2.23 -7.07 -8.10
N GLU A 228 1.72 -8.30 -8.11
CA GLU A 228 2.39 -9.49 -7.57
C GLU A 228 2.76 -9.36 -6.08
N GLY A 229 1.89 -8.74 -5.28
CA GLY A 229 2.01 -8.65 -3.83
C GLY A 229 2.02 -7.22 -3.27
N CYS A 230 2.28 -6.21 -4.11
CA CYS A 230 2.26 -4.81 -3.66
C CYS A 230 0.85 -4.30 -3.29
N GLU A 231 -0.22 -5.05 -3.62
CA GLU A 231 -1.61 -4.62 -3.44
C GLU A 231 -1.94 -4.29 -1.98
N PHE A 232 -1.42 -5.10 -1.05
CA PHE A 232 -1.66 -4.89 0.38
C PHE A 232 -1.05 -3.57 0.86
N GLU A 233 0.26 -3.40 0.68
CA GLU A 233 0.96 -2.18 1.13
C GLU A 233 0.40 -0.93 0.47
N LEU A 234 0.12 -0.99 -0.83
CA LEU A 234 -0.41 0.15 -1.56
C LEU A 234 -1.83 0.54 -1.09
N LEU A 235 -2.74 -0.43 -0.95
CA LEU A 235 -4.09 -0.13 -0.48
C LEU A 235 -4.09 0.38 0.97
N GLU A 236 -3.21 -0.17 1.81
CA GLU A 236 -3.01 0.29 3.19
C GLU A 236 -2.51 1.74 3.25
N ASP A 237 -1.50 2.07 2.45
CA ASP A 237 -0.94 3.42 2.35
C ASP A 237 -2.00 4.42 1.86
N LEU A 238 -2.73 4.08 0.79
CA LEU A 238 -3.82 4.89 0.27
C LEU A 238 -4.96 5.12 1.28
N ILE A 239 -5.32 4.09 2.05
CA ILE A 239 -6.35 4.16 3.08
C ILE A 239 -5.89 5.02 4.26
N SER A 240 -4.66 4.82 4.73
CA SER A 240 -4.12 5.51 5.90
C SER A 240 -3.87 7.00 5.67
N THR A 241 -3.43 7.34 4.47
CA THR A 241 -3.19 8.72 4.03
C THR A 241 -4.45 9.43 3.53
N GLY A 242 -5.53 8.67 3.30
CA GLY A 242 -6.78 9.17 2.75
C GLY A 242 -6.73 9.46 1.24
N TYR A 243 -5.65 9.11 0.53
CA TYR A 243 -5.55 9.24 -0.93
C TYR A 243 -6.55 8.35 -1.67
N ILE A 244 -7.01 7.26 -1.03
CA ILE A 244 -7.99 6.34 -1.58
C ILE A 244 -9.23 7.07 -2.15
N LYS A 245 -9.63 8.22 -1.57
CA LYS A 245 -10.80 8.99 -1.98
C LYS A 245 -10.68 9.68 -3.34
N TYR A 246 -9.47 9.81 -3.91
CA TYR A 246 -9.25 10.47 -5.19
C TYR A 246 -9.39 9.53 -6.39
N PHE A 247 -9.59 8.24 -6.13
CA PHE A 247 -9.88 7.24 -7.15
C PHE A 247 -11.39 7.03 -7.21
N ASN A 248 -12.00 7.28 -8.38
CA ASN A 248 -13.43 7.06 -8.56
C ASN A 248 -13.77 5.57 -8.58
N HIS A 249 -12.86 4.77 -9.12
CA HIS A 249 -12.94 3.32 -9.11
C HIS A 249 -11.57 2.71 -8.84
N ILE A 250 -11.58 1.57 -8.18
CA ILE A 250 -10.38 0.80 -7.88
C ILE A 250 -10.67 -0.65 -8.26
N GLN A 251 -9.84 -1.22 -9.13
CA GLN A 251 -9.84 -2.64 -9.43
C GLN A 251 -8.50 -3.22 -9.03
N PHE A 252 -8.50 -4.35 -8.34
CA PHE A 252 -7.28 -5.02 -7.93
C PHE A 252 -7.42 -6.54 -7.93
N GLN A 253 -6.30 -7.23 -8.13
CA GLN A 253 -6.15 -8.66 -7.93
C GLN A 253 -5.21 -8.91 -6.75
N PHE A 254 -5.69 -9.50 -5.66
CA PHE A 254 -4.76 -9.89 -4.60
C PHE A 254 -3.98 -11.14 -5.00
N HIS A 255 -2.66 -11.08 -4.84
CA HIS A 255 -1.78 -12.25 -4.92
C HIS A 255 -1.61 -12.85 -3.52
N MET A 256 -2.30 -13.95 -3.28
CA MET A 256 -2.35 -14.63 -1.98
C MET A 256 -1.17 -15.57 -1.77
N HIS A 257 -0.92 -15.93 -0.52
CA HIS A 257 0.06 -16.91 -0.06
C HIS A 257 1.51 -16.56 -0.44
N LEU A 258 1.79 -15.26 -0.52
CA LEU A 258 3.14 -14.76 -0.78
C LEU A 258 3.95 -14.70 0.52
N PRO A 259 5.18 -15.25 0.59
CA PRO A 259 5.96 -15.36 1.83
C PRO A 259 6.18 -14.01 2.56
N GLN A 260 6.28 -12.92 1.82
CA GLN A 260 6.48 -11.57 2.36
C GLN A 260 5.20 -10.93 2.94
N ILE A 261 4.02 -11.50 2.67
CA ILE A 261 2.75 -10.97 3.16
C ILE A 261 2.42 -11.61 4.51
N HIS A 262 2.76 -10.91 5.59
CA HIS A 262 2.45 -11.34 6.95
C HIS A 262 1.02 -10.98 7.36
N LYS A 263 0.37 -11.84 8.16
CA LYS A 263 -1.02 -11.66 8.64
C LYS A 263 -2.01 -11.36 7.49
N GLU A 264 -1.85 -12.09 6.39
CA GLU A 264 -2.59 -11.87 5.13
C GLU A 264 -4.10 -11.80 5.35
N GLU A 265 -4.67 -12.72 6.13
CA GLU A 265 -6.09 -12.80 6.43
C GLU A 265 -6.60 -11.57 7.16
N CYS A 266 -5.85 -11.06 8.13
CA CYS A 266 -6.20 -9.86 8.86
C CYS A 266 -6.12 -8.64 7.94
N ARG A 267 -4.98 -8.47 7.24
CA ARG A 267 -4.75 -7.31 6.36
C ARG A 267 -5.83 -7.23 5.30
N TYR A 268 -6.10 -8.34 4.61
CA TYR A 268 -7.18 -8.44 3.64
C TYR A 268 -8.52 -8.00 4.24
N CYS A 269 -8.93 -8.59 5.36
CA CYS A 269 -10.22 -8.31 5.98
C CYS A 269 -10.35 -6.85 6.45
N GLN A 270 -9.26 -6.27 6.95
CA GLN A 270 -9.24 -4.87 7.38
C GLN A 270 -9.25 -3.90 6.19
N ILE A 271 -8.51 -4.19 5.10
CA ILE A 271 -8.60 -3.41 3.86
C ILE A 271 -10.04 -3.45 3.32
N MET A 272 -10.68 -4.63 3.27
CA MET A 272 -12.07 -4.74 2.80
C MET A 272 -13.04 -3.96 3.67
N GLN A 273 -12.86 -3.97 4.99
CA GLN A 273 -13.69 -3.19 5.91
C GLN A 273 -13.47 -1.69 5.75
N LEU A 274 -12.22 -1.24 5.62
CA LEU A 274 -11.89 0.17 5.48
C LEU A 274 -12.25 0.75 4.11
N LEU A 275 -12.18 -0.04 3.02
CA LEU A 275 -12.66 0.36 1.70
C LEU A 275 -14.15 0.72 1.73
N ARG A 276 -14.97 0.01 2.51
CA ARG A 276 -16.42 0.31 2.65
C ARG A 276 -16.72 1.72 3.15
N ARG A 277 -15.77 2.37 3.84
CA ARG A 277 -15.93 3.75 4.28
C ARG A 277 -15.98 4.75 3.12
N THR A 278 -15.37 4.41 1.99
CA THR A 278 -15.18 5.33 0.86
C THR A 278 -15.73 4.79 -0.46
N HIS A 279 -15.90 3.47 -0.57
CA HIS A 279 -16.29 2.78 -1.78
C HIS A 279 -17.29 1.65 -1.51
N THR A 280 -18.10 1.33 -2.51
CA THR A 280 -19.01 0.19 -2.54
C THR A 280 -18.50 -0.84 -3.56
N PRO A 281 -18.55 -2.15 -3.27
CA PRO A 281 -18.14 -3.17 -4.23
C PRO A 281 -19.01 -3.15 -5.47
N MET A 282 -18.39 -3.21 -6.64
CA MET A 282 -19.06 -3.45 -7.92
C MET A 282 -19.13 -4.94 -8.23
N PHE A 283 -18.05 -5.67 -7.93
CA PHE A 283 -18.01 -7.13 -7.91
C PHE A 283 -16.91 -7.61 -6.97
N GLN A 284 -17.03 -8.83 -6.46
CA GLN A 284 -16.02 -9.43 -5.59
C GLN A 284 -15.83 -10.91 -5.92
N TYR A 285 -14.79 -11.22 -6.69
CA TYR A 285 -14.23 -12.56 -6.76
C TYR A 285 -13.13 -12.64 -5.71
N ARG A 286 -13.52 -13.03 -4.49
CA ARG A 286 -12.62 -13.03 -3.33
C ARG A 286 -11.35 -13.84 -3.62
N HIS A 287 -10.21 -13.36 -3.13
CA HIS A 287 -8.86 -13.92 -3.37
C HIS A 287 -8.38 -13.87 -4.82
N THR A 288 -9.13 -13.22 -5.71
CA THR A 288 -8.72 -12.91 -7.09
C THR A 288 -9.08 -11.47 -7.37
N TRP A 289 -10.00 -11.21 -8.30
CA TRP A 289 -10.37 -9.87 -8.76
C TRP A 289 -11.48 -9.23 -7.94
N GLN A 290 -11.32 -7.95 -7.63
CA GLN A 290 -12.39 -7.12 -7.07
C GLN A 290 -12.39 -5.75 -7.73
N ALA A 291 -13.57 -5.15 -7.86
CA ALA A 291 -13.71 -3.76 -8.25
C ALA A 291 -14.64 -3.02 -7.31
N TRP A 292 -14.31 -1.77 -7.04
CA TRP A 292 -14.97 -0.90 -6.08
C TRP A 292 -15.23 0.46 -6.71
N LYS A 293 -16.44 1.01 -6.51
CA LYS A 293 -16.83 2.35 -6.95
C LYS A 293 -16.87 3.25 -5.72
N LYS A 294 -16.33 4.46 -5.82
CA LYS A 294 -16.42 5.49 -4.78
C LYS A 294 -17.89 5.79 -4.46
N ASN A 295 -18.21 5.92 -3.17
CA ASN A 295 -19.55 6.25 -2.72
C ASN A 295 -19.92 7.65 -3.22
N ASP A 296 -21.16 7.82 -3.65
CA ASP A 296 -21.69 9.14 -3.94
C ASP A 296 -21.78 9.90 -2.60
N LEU A 297 -21.18 11.09 -2.52
CA LEU A 297 -21.17 11.94 -1.32
C LEU A 297 -22.49 12.69 -1.15
#